data_AF-A0A915IPQ2-F1
#
_entry.id   AF-A0A915IPQ2-F1
#
_cell.length_a   1.000
_cell.length_b   1.000
_cell.length_c   1.000
_cell.angle_alpha   90.00
_cell.angle_beta   90.00
_cell.angle_gamma   90.00
#
_symmetry.space_group_name_H-M   'P 1'
#
loop_
_entity.id
_entity.type
_entity.pdbx_description
1 polymer ?
#
loop_
_entity_poly.entity_id
_entity_poly.type
_entity_poly.pdbx_seq_one_letter_code
_entity_poly.pdbx_strand_id
1 'polypeptide(L)'
;MTIFRRPIFIAFFSFFVWNFIAAPPVLESNSKTTLSPAEEQEKEKWGLEYGKYVKEVISVLESDPVFAEKIKNASEEDVKSGKIAQLLDFVGHDLRTKLDELKRVELEKLRFYADEKEKLRQLPGHLGHEKPNFDENDLKALMLQTSKDLEIINEKIELERKRQEMKLEYENRRRKQQLSGAELEKTLKEEELAKRQAQDVKMNHPVSGVK
;
A
#
# COMPACT_ATOMS: atom_id res chain seq x y z
N MET A 1 63.35 56.64 -7.96
CA MET A 1 62.50 57.45 -8.86
C MET A 1 61.05 57.16 -8.51
N THR A 2 60.46 57.90 -7.56
CA THR A 2 59.69 59.15 -7.75
C THR A 2 58.32 58.95 -8.42
N ILE A 3 57.31 59.13 -7.57
CA ILE A 3 55.86 59.18 -7.75
C ILE A 3 55.43 60.34 -8.67
N PHE A 4 54.32 60.17 -9.41
CA PHE A 4 53.36 61.21 -9.87
C PHE A 4 52.18 60.46 -10.54
N ARG A 5 50.89 60.79 -10.43
CA ARG A 5 50.10 61.89 -9.85
C ARG A 5 48.65 61.38 -9.67
N ARG A 6 47.95 61.86 -8.64
CA ARG A 6 46.52 61.69 -8.28
C ARG A 6 45.68 62.87 -8.87
N PRO A 7 44.36 63.10 -8.62
CA PRO A 7 43.15 62.25 -8.35
C PRO A 7 41.82 62.86 -8.98
N ILE A 8 40.63 62.45 -8.48
CA ILE A 8 39.32 63.21 -8.38
C ILE A 8 38.44 63.27 -9.67
N PHE A 9 37.10 63.11 -9.76
CA PHE A 9 35.92 62.99 -8.86
C PHE A 9 34.65 62.62 -9.70
N ILE A 10 33.66 61.92 -9.10
CA ILE A 10 32.19 62.21 -9.00
C ILE A 10 31.38 62.49 -10.31
N ALA A 11 30.15 62.05 -10.61
CA ALA A 11 28.90 61.58 -9.96
C ALA A 11 28.07 60.81 -11.04
N PHE A 12 27.03 60.00 -10.79
CA PHE A 12 25.71 60.26 -10.17
C PHE A 12 25.08 58.89 -9.85
N PHE A 13 24.66 58.57 -8.61
CA PHE A 13 23.44 58.97 -7.89
C PHE A 13 22.22 58.05 -8.13
N SER A 14 21.68 57.57 -7.00
CA SER A 14 20.32 57.05 -6.76
C SER A 14 20.01 55.55 -6.94
N PHE A 15 19.76 54.91 -5.79
CA PHE A 15 18.55 54.15 -5.47
C PHE A 15 18.07 53.11 -6.49
N PHE A 16 18.20 51.83 -6.17
CA PHE A 16 17.04 50.93 -6.15
C PHE A 16 17.35 49.76 -5.21
N VAL A 17 16.70 49.80 -4.05
CA VAL A 17 16.37 48.59 -3.27
C VAL A 17 15.66 47.61 -4.22
N TRP A 18 15.69 46.33 -3.86
CA TRP A 18 14.65 45.32 -4.13
C TRP A 18 15.08 44.15 -5.03
N ASN A 19 15.00 42.97 -4.40
CA ASN A 19 14.91 41.61 -4.95
C ASN A 19 16.21 40.80 -5.02
N PHE A 20 16.69 40.46 -3.82
CA PHE A 20 17.04 39.06 -3.52
C PHE A 20 15.84 38.18 -3.91
N ILE A 21 15.84 37.59 -5.11
CA ILE A 21 14.99 36.43 -5.41
C ILE A 21 15.69 35.23 -4.78
N ALA A 22 15.62 35.16 -3.45
CA ALA A 22 15.67 33.88 -2.78
C ALA A 22 14.26 33.29 -2.99
N ALA A 23 14.09 32.49 -4.04
CA ALA A 23 12.91 31.64 -4.14
C ALA A 23 12.94 30.72 -2.89
N PRO A 24 11.98 30.81 -1.97
CA PRO A 24 11.91 29.87 -0.88
C PRO A 24 11.78 28.47 -1.48
N PRO A 25 12.46 27.44 -0.94
CA PRO A 25 12.24 26.08 -1.39
C PRO A 25 10.75 25.79 -1.29
N VAL A 26 10.19 25.25 -2.37
CA VAL A 26 8.81 24.77 -2.41
C VAL A 26 8.67 23.74 -1.30
N LEU A 27 7.97 24.14 -0.24
CA LEU A 27 7.48 23.21 0.77
C LEU A 27 6.41 22.36 0.07
N GLU A 28 6.80 21.19 -0.43
CA GLU A 28 5.84 20.14 -0.66
C GLU A 28 5.25 19.75 0.70
N SER A 29 4.04 20.25 0.99
CA SER A 29 3.21 19.77 2.09
C SER A 29 2.65 18.40 1.74
N ASN A 30 3.53 17.41 1.68
CA ASN A 30 3.17 16.01 1.78
C ASN A 30 3.90 15.51 3.01
N SER A 31 3.22 15.49 4.15
CA SER A 31 3.68 14.82 5.37
C SER A 31 3.76 13.31 5.10
N LYS A 32 4.73 12.88 4.29
CA LYS A 32 5.30 11.56 4.37
C LYS A 32 6.33 11.67 5.49
N THR A 33 5.90 11.35 6.70
CA THR A 33 6.83 10.97 7.77
C THR A 33 7.77 9.94 7.14
N THR A 34 9.00 10.36 6.85
CA THR A 34 10.01 9.48 6.28
C THR A 34 10.49 8.65 7.46
N LEU A 35 9.94 7.44 7.57
CA LEU A 35 10.29 6.50 8.62
C LEU A 35 11.79 6.17 8.51
N SER A 36 12.47 6.07 9.64
CA SER A 36 13.84 5.57 9.67
C SER A 36 13.87 4.12 9.14
N PRO A 37 14.96 3.66 8.50
CA PRO A 37 15.07 2.26 8.07
C PRO A 37 14.79 1.23 9.18
N ALA A 38 15.07 1.59 10.44
CA ALA A 38 14.75 0.76 11.60
C ALA A 38 13.22 0.69 11.88
N GLU A 39 12.52 1.82 11.72
CA GLU A 39 11.06 1.90 11.91
C GLU A 39 10.30 1.22 10.77
N GLU A 40 10.83 1.25 9.54
CA GLU A 40 10.28 0.49 8.41
C GLU A 40 10.42 -1.03 8.63
N GLN A 41 11.59 -1.50 9.08
CA GLN A 41 11.81 -2.90 9.43
C GLN A 41 10.91 -3.36 10.59
N GLU A 42 10.73 -2.53 11.60
CA GLU A 42 9.86 -2.83 12.73
C GLU A 42 8.39 -2.91 12.28
N LYS A 43 7.95 -1.99 11.42
CA LYS A 43 6.60 -2.02 10.82
C LYS A 43 6.38 -3.23 9.91
N GLU A 44 7.37 -3.62 9.13
CA GLU A 44 7.32 -4.82 8.28
C GLU A 44 7.24 -6.09 9.14
N LYS A 45 8.09 -6.19 10.17
CA LYS A 45 8.05 -7.28 11.15
C LYS A 45 6.69 -7.34 11.84
N TRP A 46 6.15 -6.19 12.23
CA TRP A 46 4.86 -6.12 12.89
C TRP A 46 3.70 -6.50 11.95
N GLY A 47 3.78 -6.12 10.67
CA GLY A 47 2.87 -6.61 9.63
C GLY A 47 2.92 -8.13 9.45
N LEU A 48 4.12 -8.73 9.55
CA LEU A 48 4.30 -10.18 9.50
C LEU A 48 3.67 -10.87 10.73
N GLU A 49 3.90 -10.35 11.93
CA GLU A 49 3.34 -10.90 13.18
C GLU A 49 1.81 -10.75 13.25
N TYR A 50 1.26 -9.63 12.78
CA TYR A 50 -0.18 -9.44 12.61
C TYR A 50 -0.75 -10.46 11.62
N GLY A 51 -0.09 -10.66 10.47
CA GLY A 51 -0.51 -11.66 9.49
C GLY A 51 -0.52 -13.09 10.03
N LYS A 52 0.34 -13.43 10.99
CA LYS A 52 0.30 -14.73 11.68
C LYS A 52 -0.94 -14.84 12.56
N TYR A 53 -1.24 -13.83 13.37
CA TYR A 53 -2.44 -13.80 14.21
C TYR A 53 -3.72 -13.98 13.37
N VAL A 54 -3.85 -13.26 12.26
CA VAL A 54 -4.97 -13.41 11.31
C VAL A 54 -5.10 -14.86 10.84
N LYS A 55 -3.99 -15.49 10.43
CA LYS A 55 -3.98 -16.89 9.97
C LYS A 55 -4.35 -17.88 11.07
N GLU A 56 -3.90 -17.67 12.29
CA GLU A 56 -4.23 -18.53 13.42
C GLU A 56 -5.72 -18.45 13.77
N VAL A 57 -6.30 -17.24 13.81
CA VAL A 57 -7.74 -17.05 14.00
C VAL A 57 -8.54 -17.76 12.90
N ILE A 58 -8.16 -17.57 11.64
CA ILE A 58 -8.81 -18.25 10.50
C ILE A 58 -8.68 -19.77 10.64
N SER A 59 -7.50 -20.29 10.98
CA SER A 59 -7.30 -21.73 11.13
C SER A 59 -8.16 -22.35 12.23
N VAL A 60 -8.37 -21.63 13.34
CA VAL A 60 -9.29 -22.08 14.41
C VAL A 60 -10.73 -22.09 13.90
N LEU A 61 -11.16 -21.05 13.19
CA LEU A 61 -12.51 -20.94 12.65
C LEU A 61 -12.80 -21.96 11.54
N GLU A 62 -11.83 -22.24 10.67
CA GLU A 62 -11.94 -23.24 9.59
C GLU A 62 -11.99 -24.68 10.12
N SER A 63 -11.55 -24.92 11.35
CA SER A 63 -11.66 -26.23 11.99
C SER A 63 -13.11 -26.60 12.36
N ASP A 64 -14.03 -25.62 12.40
CA ASP A 64 -15.46 -25.87 12.48
C ASP A 64 -16.02 -26.04 11.06
N PRO A 65 -16.45 -27.27 10.66
CA PRO A 65 -16.95 -27.52 9.32
C PRO A 65 -18.21 -26.70 9.01
N VAL A 66 -19.08 -26.46 10.00
CA VAL A 66 -20.32 -25.70 9.80
C VAL A 66 -20.01 -24.23 9.56
N PHE A 67 -19.06 -23.67 10.33
CA PHE A 67 -18.62 -22.29 10.14
C PHE A 67 -17.88 -22.11 8.81
N ALA A 68 -16.99 -23.05 8.46
CA ALA A 68 -16.24 -23.03 7.21
C ALA A 68 -17.15 -23.09 5.98
N GLU A 69 -18.18 -23.93 5.99
CA GLU A 69 -19.19 -23.97 4.91
C GLU A 69 -19.96 -22.65 4.79
N LYS A 70 -20.31 -22.01 5.91
CA LYS A 70 -20.98 -20.71 5.89
C LYS A 70 -20.08 -19.62 5.30
N ILE A 71 -18.78 -19.62 5.59
CA ILE A 71 -17.82 -18.70 4.95
C ILE A 71 -17.73 -18.96 3.45
N LYS A 72 -17.61 -20.23 3.03
CA LYS A 72 -17.49 -20.59 1.60
C LYS A 72 -18.69 -20.18 0.77
N ASN A 73 -19.88 -20.25 1.37
CA ASN A 73 -21.14 -19.89 0.71
C ASN A 73 -21.50 -18.40 0.87
N ALA A 74 -20.76 -17.64 1.65
CA ALA A 74 -21.01 -16.22 1.84
C ALA A 74 -20.59 -15.40 0.62
N SER A 75 -21.29 -14.29 0.38
CA SER A 75 -20.88 -13.36 -0.67
C SER A 75 -19.57 -12.66 -0.30
N GLU A 76 -18.79 -12.26 -1.31
CA GLU A 76 -17.55 -11.49 -1.09
C GLU A 76 -17.82 -10.20 -0.30
N GLU A 77 -18.97 -9.56 -0.52
CA GLU A 77 -19.41 -8.36 0.20
C GLU A 77 -19.69 -8.65 1.69
N ASP A 78 -20.34 -9.78 2.01
CA ASP A 78 -20.62 -10.18 3.39
C ASP A 78 -19.32 -10.52 4.15
N VAL A 79 -18.34 -11.13 3.46
CA VAL A 79 -16.99 -11.38 4.01
C VAL A 79 -16.29 -10.05 4.29
N LYS A 80 -16.21 -9.17 3.29
CA LYS A 80 -15.51 -7.88 3.41
C LYS A 80 -16.11 -6.96 4.46
N SER A 81 -17.45 -6.94 4.57
CA SER A 81 -18.16 -6.13 5.57
C SER A 81 -18.09 -6.70 6.99
N GLY A 82 -17.62 -7.94 7.14
CA GLY A 82 -17.53 -8.64 8.42
C GLY A 82 -18.89 -9.07 8.97
N LYS A 83 -19.94 -9.12 8.16
CA LYS A 83 -21.29 -9.54 8.58
C LYS A 83 -21.32 -10.99 9.07
N ILE A 84 -20.43 -11.83 8.52
CA ILE A 84 -20.23 -13.23 8.91
C ILE A 84 -19.83 -13.37 10.39
N ALA A 85 -19.25 -12.33 11.00
CA ALA A 85 -18.82 -12.37 12.39
C ALA A 85 -19.95 -12.71 13.37
N GLN A 86 -21.21 -12.39 13.05
CA GLN A 86 -22.41 -12.77 13.82
C GLN A 86 -22.54 -14.28 14.03
N LEU A 87 -21.93 -15.08 13.15
CA LEU A 87 -21.98 -16.54 13.25
C LEU A 87 -21.08 -17.09 14.36
N LEU A 88 -20.21 -16.25 14.94
CA LEU A 88 -19.30 -16.63 16.00
C LEU A 88 -20.03 -17.14 17.25
N ASP A 89 -21.26 -16.69 17.51
CA ASP A 89 -22.12 -17.15 18.60
C ASP A 89 -22.55 -18.62 18.49
N PHE A 90 -22.47 -19.20 17.30
CA PHE A 90 -22.81 -20.60 17.05
C PHE A 90 -21.59 -21.53 17.02
N VAL A 91 -20.38 -20.96 17.14
CA VAL A 91 -19.14 -21.73 17.15
C VAL A 91 -18.99 -22.47 18.48
N GLY A 92 -18.47 -23.70 18.42
CA GLY A 92 -18.28 -24.56 19.59
C GLY A 92 -17.41 -23.92 20.69
N HIS A 93 -17.69 -24.27 21.95
CA HIS A 93 -17.02 -23.71 23.13
C HIS A 93 -15.50 -23.92 23.12
N ASP A 94 -15.02 -25.07 22.65
CA ASP A 94 -13.58 -25.36 22.57
C ASP A 94 -12.85 -24.39 21.65
N LEU A 95 -13.49 -24.00 20.54
CA LEU A 95 -12.93 -23.03 19.60
C LEU A 95 -13.01 -21.62 20.15
N ARG A 96 -14.11 -21.25 20.83
CA ARG A 96 -14.21 -19.99 21.58
C ARG A 96 -13.07 -19.83 22.58
N THR A 97 -12.79 -20.89 23.35
CA THR A 97 -11.67 -20.89 24.31
C THR A 97 -10.33 -20.68 23.61
N LYS A 98 -10.10 -21.33 22.46
CA LYS A 98 -8.89 -21.11 21.66
C LYS A 98 -8.78 -19.69 21.13
N LEU A 99 -9.88 -19.10 20.65
CA LEU A 99 -9.91 -17.72 20.18
C LEU A 99 -9.65 -16.71 21.30
N ASP A 100 -10.20 -16.95 22.49
CA ASP A 100 -9.94 -16.16 23.69
C ASP A 100 -8.44 -16.20 24.06
N GLU A 101 -7.80 -17.37 23.99
CA GLU A 101 -6.36 -17.51 24.22
C GLU A 101 -5.52 -16.80 23.15
N LEU A 102 -5.89 -16.93 21.87
CA LEU A 102 -5.21 -16.19 20.78
C LEU A 102 -5.31 -14.68 20.99
N LYS A 103 -6.50 -14.18 21.35
CA LYS A 103 -6.70 -12.76 21.70
C LYS A 103 -5.83 -12.33 22.86
N ARG A 104 -5.75 -13.15 23.92
CA ARG A 104 -4.95 -12.85 25.11
C ARG A 104 -3.46 -12.73 24.76
N VAL A 105 -2.93 -13.68 24.00
CA VAL A 105 -1.54 -13.68 23.54
C VAL A 105 -1.25 -12.47 22.65
N GLU A 106 -2.15 -12.14 21.72
CA GLU A 106 -1.97 -10.99 20.84
C GLU A 106 -2.00 -9.67 21.63
N LEU A 107 -2.92 -9.52 22.57
CA LEU A 107 -2.98 -8.34 23.43
C LEU A 107 -1.72 -8.20 24.31
N GLU A 108 -1.18 -9.30 24.83
CA GLU A 108 0.09 -9.29 25.57
C GLU A 108 1.26 -8.86 24.68
N LYS A 109 1.33 -9.39 23.46
CA LYS A 109 2.32 -9.00 22.45
C LYS A 109 2.22 -7.50 22.12
N LEU A 110 1.01 -7.00 21.88
CA LEU A 110 0.79 -5.59 21.57
C LEU A 110 1.10 -4.68 22.77
N ARG A 111 0.85 -5.14 24.00
CA ARG A 111 1.27 -4.44 25.23
C ARG A 111 2.78 -4.37 25.37
N PHE A 112 3.49 -5.42 25.00
CA PHE A 112 4.96 -5.43 25.02
C PHE A 112 5.54 -4.37 24.07
N TYR A 113 4.96 -4.21 22.87
CA TYR A 113 5.41 -3.19 21.91
C TYR A 113 4.91 -1.78 22.24
N ALA A 114 3.79 -1.65 22.95
CA ALA A 114 3.29 -0.37 23.40
C ALA A 114 4.01 0.05 24.70
N ASP A 115 5.12 0.77 24.57
CA ASP A 115 5.92 1.30 25.69
C ASP A 115 5.16 2.23 26.67
N GLU A 116 3.87 2.51 26.45
CA GLU A 116 3.08 3.35 27.35
C GLU A 116 1.59 3.05 27.22
N LYS A 117 0.81 3.21 28.31
CA LYS A 117 -0.65 3.04 28.32
C LYS A 117 -1.38 3.90 27.28
N GLU A 118 -0.78 5.00 26.85
CA GLU A 118 -1.33 5.89 25.82
C GLU A 118 -1.17 5.31 24.41
N LYS A 119 -0.07 4.60 24.14
CA LYS A 119 0.16 3.89 22.86
C LYS A 119 -0.77 2.69 22.68
N LEU A 120 -1.26 2.09 23.78
CA LEU A 120 -2.29 1.05 23.73
C LEU A 120 -3.60 1.50 23.07
N ARG A 121 -3.92 2.79 23.11
CA ARG A 121 -5.09 3.35 22.39
C ARG A 121 -4.81 3.56 20.90
N GLN A 122 -3.55 3.55 20.50
CA GLN A 122 -3.07 3.67 19.12
C GLN A 122 -2.73 2.30 18.50
N LEU A 123 -2.94 1.21 19.25
CA LEU A 123 -2.88 -0.14 18.70
C LEU A 123 -3.80 -0.27 17.48
N PRO A 124 -3.46 -1.16 16.54
CA PRO A 124 -4.23 -1.35 15.33
C PRO A 124 -5.64 -1.78 15.73
N GLY A 125 -6.64 -1.12 15.12
CA GLY A 125 -8.04 -1.18 15.54
C GLY A 125 -8.76 -2.52 15.28
N HIS A 126 -8.03 -3.62 15.08
CA HIS A 126 -8.62 -4.93 14.79
C HIS A 126 -8.91 -5.77 16.04
N LEU A 127 -8.55 -5.29 17.24
CA LEU A 127 -8.73 -6.00 18.50
C LEU A 127 -9.22 -5.05 19.60
N GLY A 128 -10.36 -5.38 20.22
CA GLY A 128 -10.87 -4.68 21.38
C GLY A 128 -10.12 -5.10 22.64
N HIS A 129 -9.65 -4.13 23.42
CA HIS A 129 -8.96 -4.37 24.70
C HIS A 129 -9.90 -4.27 25.92
N GLU A 130 -11.17 -3.94 25.70
CA GLU A 130 -12.17 -3.74 26.77
C GLU A 130 -12.56 -5.04 27.44
N LYS A 131 -12.59 -6.14 26.68
CA LYS A 131 -12.97 -7.47 27.16
C LYS A 131 -11.84 -8.47 26.88
N PRO A 132 -11.59 -9.42 27.80
CA PRO A 132 -10.59 -10.46 27.60
C PRO A 132 -10.99 -11.47 26.52
N ASN A 133 -12.30 -11.74 26.40
CA ASN A 133 -12.82 -12.75 25.47
C ASN A 133 -12.88 -12.20 24.04
N PHE A 134 -12.69 -13.08 23.06
CA PHE A 134 -12.82 -12.82 21.64
C PHE A 134 -14.30 -12.88 21.24
N ASP A 135 -14.85 -11.72 20.87
CA ASP A 135 -16.26 -11.56 20.52
C ASP A 135 -16.48 -11.22 19.04
N GLU A 136 -17.75 -11.10 18.63
CA GLU A 136 -18.13 -10.76 17.27
C GLU A 136 -17.44 -9.48 16.77
N ASN A 137 -17.27 -8.49 17.64
CA ASN A 137 -16.69 -7.20 17.24
C ASN A 137 -15.21 -7.34 16.92
N ASP A 138 -14.49 -8.18 17.66
CA ASP A 138 -13.08 -8.47 17.37
C ASP A 138 -12.94 -9.12 15.99
N LEU A 139 -13.75 -10.16 15.70
CA LEU A 139 -13.71 -10.83 14.40
C LEU A 139 -14.09 -9.87 13.27
N LYS A 140 -15.13 -9.06 13.46
CA LYS A 140 -15.56 -8.06 12.48
C LYS A 140 -14.46 -7.04 12.21
N ALA A 141 -13.81 -6.52 13.25
CA ALA A 141 -12.72 -5.57 13.12
C ALA A 141 -11.51 -6.19 12.40
N LEU A 142 -11.19 -7.44 12.71
CA LEU A 142 -10.14 -8.21 12.02
C LEU A 142 -10.41 -8.38 10.53
N MET A 143 -11.64 -8.75 10.16
CA MET A 143 -12.05 -8.91 8.75
C MET A 143 -12.03 -7.59 7.97
N LEU A 144 -12.54 -6.51 8.58
CA LEU A 144 -12.54 -5.17 7.98
C LEU A 144 -11.12 -4.67 7.75
N GLN A 145 -10.25 -4.80 8.76
CA GLN A 145 -8.86 -4.39 8.66
C GLN A 145 -8.13 -5.19 7.59
N THR A 146 -8.30 -6.53 7.58
CA THR A 146 -7.68 -7.40 6.57
C THR A 146 -8.16 -7.05 5.16
N SER A 147 -9.45 -6.78 4.97
CA SER A 147 -10.01 -6.40 3.66
C SER A 147 -9.42 -5.08 3.16
N LYS A 148 -9.33 -4.09 4.05
CA LYS A 148 -8.70 -2.80 3.75
C LYS A 148 -7.22 -2.94 3.42
N ASP A 149 -6.50 -3.80 4.15
CA ASP A 149 -5.09 -4.06 3.90
C ASP A 149 -4.87 -4.69 2.51
N LEU A 150 -5.75 -5.62 2.11
CA LEU A 150 -5.74 -6.21 0.76
C LEU A 150 -6.05 -5.18 -0.33
N GLU A 151 -6.98 -4.25 -0.10
CA GLU A 151 -7.26 -3.15 -1.04
C GLU A 151 -6.03 -2.26 -1.23
N ILE A 152 -5.35 -1.88 -0.15
CA ILE A 152 -4.12 -1.09 -0.21
C ILE A 152 -3.02 -1.85 -0.98
N ILE A 153 -2.89 -3.16 -0.78
CA ILE A 153 -1.93 -3.98 -1.52
C ILE A 153 -2.27 -3.99 -3.02
N ASN A 154 -3.55 -4.20 -3.36
CA ASN A 154 -4.01 -4.19 -4.74
C ASN A 154 -3.75 -2.84 -5.42
N GLU A 155 -4.05 -1.73 -4.74
CA GLU A 155 -3.77 -0.38 -5.26
C GLU A 155 -2.27 -0.16 -5.51
N LYS A 156 -1.41 -0.61 -4.60
CA LYS A 156 0.05 -0.53 -4.78
C LYS A 156 0.53 -1.31 -5.98
N ILE A 157 0.06 -2.56 -6.12
CA ILE A 157 0.39 -3.41 -7.27
C ILE A 157 -0.04 -2.72 -8.57
N GLU A 158 -1.26 -2.17 -8.60
CA GLU A 158 -1.80 -1.49 -9.77
C GLU A 158 -1.02 -0.22 -10.15
N LEU A 159 -0.54 0.51 -9.14
CA LEU A 159 0.31 1.69 -9.32
C LEU A 159 1.71 1.33 -9.83
N GLU A 160 2.30 0.26 -9.29
CA GLU A 160 3.59 -0.26 -9.75
C GLU A 160 3.52 -0.73 -11.20
N ARG A 161 2.45 -1.46 -11.56
CA ARG A 161 2.16 -1.89 -12.92
C ARG A 161 2.11 -0.68 -13.87
N LYS A 162 1.34 0.36 -13.52
CA LYS A 162 1.27 1.61 -14.31
C LYS A 162 2.63 2.29 -14.44
N ARG A 163 3.42 2.33 -13.36
CA ARG A 163 4.76 2.95 -13.37
C ARG A 163 5.70 2.22 -14.32
N GLN A 164 5.66 0.89 -14.32
CA GLN A 164 6.44 0.06 -15.22
C GLN A 164 6.00 0.26 -16.68
N GLU A 165 4.70 0.26 -16.95
CA GLU A 165 4.14 0.54 -18.27
C GLU A 165 4.59 1.92 -18.81
N MET A 166 4.48 2.98 -18.00
CA MET A 166 4.93 4.33 -18.38
C MET A 166 6.44 4.37 -18.68
N LYS A 167 7.26 3.65 -17.91
CA LYS A 167 8.72 3.58 -18.13
C LYS A 167 9.03 2.92 -19.47
N LEU A 168 8.40 1.77 -19.76
CA LEU A 168 8.57 1.05 -21.02
C LEU A 168 8.12 1.90 -22.22
N GLU A 169 6.97 2.58 -22.11
CA GLU A 169 6.52 3.49 -23.16
C GLU A 169 7.50 4.63 -23.41
N TYR A 170 8.04 5.24 -22.34
CA TYR A 170 9.01 6.31 -22.46
C TYR A 170 10.29 5.84 -23.16
N GLU A 171 10.83 4.68 -22.77
CA GLU A 171 11.99 4.07 -23.41
C GLU A 171 11.73 3.74 -24.87
N ASN A 172 10.55 3.18 -25.19
CA ASN A 172 10.13 2.90 -26.56
C ASN A 172 10.02 4.18 -27.39
N ARG A 173 9.43 5.25 -26.86
CA ARG A 173 9.36 6.56 -27.53
C ARG A 173 10.75 7.13 -27.80
N ARG A 174 11.66 7.08 -26.82
CA ARG A 174 13.05 7.53 -26.99
C ARG A 174 13.80 6.72 -28.03
N ARG A 175 13.66 5.39 -28.01
CA ARG A 175 14.27 4.51 -29.01
C ARG A 175 13.81 4.88 -30.41
N LYS A 176 12.49 5.05 -30.63
CA LYS A 176 11.93 5.45 -31.93
C LYS A 176 12.43 6.82 -32.41
N GLN A 177 12.60 7.78 -31.51
CA GLN A 177 13.18 9.09 -31.84
C GLN A 177 14.66 9.03 -32.25
N GLN A 178 15.39 7.99 -31.84
CA GLN A 178 16.80 7.77 -32.18
C GLN A 178 16.99 6.96 -33.47
N LEU A 179 15.93 6.37 -34.04
CA LEU A 179 16.00 5.60 -35.28
C LEU A 179 16.05 6.53 -36.51
N SER A 180 16.77 6.10 -37.55
CA SER A 180 16.71 6.75 -38.87
C SER A 180 15.36 6.50 -39.55
N GLY A 181 15.00 7.30 -40.56
CA GLY A 181 13.69 7.22 -41.23
C GLY A 181 13.34 5.82 -41.76
N ALA A 182 14.31 5.11 -42.36
CA ALA A 182 14.11 3.77 -42.90
C ALA A 182 13.97 2.69 -41.79
N GLU A 183 14.67 2.86 -40.66
CA GLU A 183 14.55 1.95 -39.51
C GLU A 183 13.23 2.19 -38.75
N LEU A 184 12.82 3.44 -38.61
CA LEU A 184 11.54 3.80 -38.00
C LEU A 184 10.36 3.16 -38.77
N GLU A 185 10.36 3.28 -40.10
CA GLU A 185 9.30 2.71 -40.94
C GLU A 185 9.22 1.17 -40.84
N LYS A 186 10.37 0.49 -40.74
CA LYS A 186 10.42 -0.96 -40.49
C LYS A 186 9.86 -1.33 -39.11
N THR A 187 10.28 -0.63 -38.06
CA THR A 187 9.79 -0.91 -36.70
C THR A 187 8.28 -0.69 -36.54
N LEU A 188 7.71 0.31 -37.22
CA LEU A 188 6.26 0.56 -37.21
C LEU A 188 5.48 -0.55 -37.93
N LYS A 189 5.99 -1.03 -39.08
CA LYS A 189 5.37 -2.14 -39.83
C LYS A 189 5.41 -3.45 -39.03
N GLU A 190 6.52 -3.75 -38.36
CA GLU A 190 6.65 -4.91 -37.48
C GLU A 190 5.67 -4.85 -36.29
N GLU A 191 5.50 -3.68 -35.66
CA GLU A 191 4.56 -3.50 -34.55
C GLU A 191 3.10 -3.64 -34.99
N GLU A 192 2.76 -3.14 -36.18
CA GLU A 192 1.41 -3.29 -36.74
C GLU A 192 1.08 -4.76 -37.06
N LEU A 193 2.04 -5.49 -37.63
CA LEU A 193 1.91 -6.93 -37.87
C LEU A 193 1.76 -7.70 -36.55
N ALA A 194 2.56 -7.38 -35.53
CA ALA A 194 2.45 -7.98 -34.20
C ALA A 194 1.09 -7.69 -33.53
N LYS A 195 0.54 -6.48 -33.69
CA LYS A 195 -0.80 -6.14 -33.18
C LYS A 195 -1.91 -6.94 -33.86
N ARG A 196 -1.82 -7.12 -35.18
CA ARG A 196 -2.77 -7.94 -35.95
C ARG A 196 -2.71 -9.41 -35.49
N GLN A 197 -1.50 -9.97 -35.38
CA GLN A 197 -1.30 -11.34 -34.88
C GLN A 197 -1.83 -11.52 -33.45
N ALA A 198 -1.64 -10.54 -32.57
CA ALA A 198 -2.15 -10.60 -31.20
C ALA A 198 -3.70 -10.52 -31.15
N GLN A 199 -4.34 -9.74 -32.02
CA GLN A 199 -5.79 -9.72 -32.16
C GLN A 199 -6.33 -11.07 -32.67
N ASP A 200 -5.68 -11.67 -33.66
CA ASP A 200 -6.08 -12.96 -34.22
C ASP A 200 -5.99 -14.09 -33.16
N VAL A 201 -4.96 -14.09 -32.32
CA VAL A 201 -4.83 -15.06 -31.21
C VAL A 201 -5.87 -14.84 -30.11
N LYS A 202 -6.19 -13.58 -29.79
CA LYS A 202 -7.17 -13.24 -28.72
C LYS A 202 -8.61 -13.59 -29.11
N MET A 203 -8.95 -13.54 -30.39
CA MET A 203 -10.25 -13.97 -30.93
C MET A 203 -10.42 -15.49 -30.96
N ASN A 204 -9.33 -16.26 -30.86
CA ASN A 204 -9.32 -17.71 -30.98
C ASN A 204 -9.24 -18.45 -29.62
N HIS A 205 -9.24 -17.75 -28.49
CA HIS A 205 -9.42 -18.38 -27.18
C HIS A 205 -10.92 -18.54 -26.89
N PRO A 206 -11.46 -19.77 -26.78
CA PRO A 206 -12.83 -19.94 -26.32
C PRO A 206 -12.93 -19.46 -24.87
N VAL A 207 -13.89 -18.57 -24.60
CA VAL A 207 -14.36 -18.29 -23.24
C VAL A 207 -14.86 -19.61 -22.67
N SER A 208 -14.04 -20.27 -21.84
CA SER A 208 -14.49 -21.36 -21.00
C SER A 208 -15.29 -20.74 -19.86
N GLY A 209 -16.54 -20.39 -20.15
CA GLY A 209 -17.57 -20.16 -19.16
C GLY A 209 -17.91 -21.50 -18.53
N VAL A 210 -17.28 -21.80 -17.41
CA VAL A 210 -17.68 -22.92 -16.55
C VAL A 210 -19.03 -22.53 -15.95
N LYS A 211 -20.05 -23.33 -16.28
CA LYS A 211 -21.37 -23.37 -15.64
C LYS A 211 -21.26 -23.93 -14.23
#